data_AF-A0A8N1S3B2-F1
#
_entry.id   AF-A0A8N1S3B2-F1
#
_cell.length_a   1.000
_cell.length_b   1.000
_cell.length_c   1.000
_cell.angle_alpha   90.00
_cell.angle_beta   90.00
_cell.angle_gamma   90.00
#
_symmetry.space_group_name_H-M   'P 1'
#
loop_
_entity.id
_entity.type
_entity.pdbx_description
1 polymer ?
#
loop_
_entity_poly.entity_id
_entity_poly.type
_entity_poly.pdbx_seq_one_letter_code
_entity_poly.pdbx_strand_id
1 'polypeptide(L)'
;IFFSLFSNIVQYYIFNFHSISVERRAVRLLSRRYTLTATGYKFLEIGINVGPPSYVEIALGDHRGQELILSLETWKGLYEQRWNIYKLLRNDYKDNFISVGPLTVRICLMNDVTFVRLKSLNVRVTMIESILRRMFDLDECIDVTFDRLVRFVDTIDTKYTRFSNIASVV
;
A
#
# COMPACT_ATOMS: atom_id res chain seq x y z
N ILE A 1 -10.37 -34.82 -7.86
CA ILE A 1 -10.92 -33.55 -8.37
C ILE A 1 -10.68 -32.39 -7.38
N PHE A 2 -10.88 -32.55 -6.07
CA PHE A 2 -10.54 -31.52 -5.07
C PHE A 2 -9.02 -31.35 -4.82
N PHE A 3 -8.25 -32.44 -4.85
CA PHE A 3 -6.78 -32.42 -4.71
C PHE A 3 -6.05 -31.86 -5.95
N SER A 4 -6.63 -31.98 -7.15
CA SER A 4 -6.02 -31.49 -8.39
C SER A 4 -6.19 -29.99 -8.60
N LEU A 5 -7.23 -29.38 -8.02
CA LEU A 5 -7.43 -27.92 -8.10
C LEU A 5 -6.49 -27.15 -7.17
N PHE A 6 -6.21 -27.66 -5.96
CA PHE A 6 -5.22 -27.05 -5.08
C PHE A 6 -3.79 -27.20 -5.61
N SER A 7 -3.47 -28.37 -6.17
CA SER A 7 -2.18 -28.59 -6.82
C SER A 7 -1.98 -27.63 -7.99
N ASN A 8 -2.95 -27.51 -8.90
CA ASN A 8 -2.85 -26.61 -10.05
C ASN A 8 -2.81 -25.13 -9.67
N ILE A 9 -3.47 -24.69 -8.59
CA ILE A 9 -3.37 -23.32 -8.10
C ILE A 9 -1.96 -23.05 -7.58
N VAL A 10 -1.43 -23.93 -6.72
CA VAL A 10 -0.09 -23.76 -6.12
C VAL A 10 1.00 -23.86 -7.21
N GLN A 11 0.85 -24.76 -8.17
CA GLN A 11 1.77 -24.91 -9.30
C GLN A 11 1.66 -23.72 -10.27
N TYR A 12 0.47 -23.14 -10.49
CA TYR A 12 0.30 -21.88 -11.22
C TYR A 12 0.95 -20.69 -10.50
N TYR A 13 0.95 -20.67 -9.17
CA TYR A 13 1.66 -19.64 -8.38
C TYR A 13 3.18 -19.80 -8.45
N ILE A 14 3.69 -21.04 -8.45
CA ILE A 14 5.13 -21.31 -8.39
C ILE A 14 5.78 -21.24 -9.78
N PHE A 15 5.11 -21.72 -10.83
CA PHE A 15 5.59 -21.61 -12.21
C PHE A 15 5.59 -20.15 -12.71
N ASN A 16 4.69 -19.31 -12.20
CA ASN A 16 4.68 -17.87 -12.50
C ASN A 16 5.81 -17.07 -11.84
N PHE A 17 6.41 -17.58 -10.75
CA PHE A 17 7.49 -16.86 -10.08
C PHE A 17 8.79 -16.88 -10.90
N HIS A 18 9.00 -17.91 -11.73
CA HIS A 18 10.19 -18.02 -12.59
C HIS A 18 10.03 -17.45 -14.01
N SER A 19 8.82 -17.07 -14.44
CA SER A 19 8.56 -16.72 -15.85
C SER A 19 7.70 -15.47 -16.11
N ILE A 20 7.22 -14.75 -15.08
CA ILE A 20 6.35 -13.57 -15.31
C ILE A 20 6.97 -12.28 -14.79
N SER A 21 7.82 -11.70 -15.64
CA SER A 21 8.02 -10.25 -15.78
C SER A 21 6.77 -9.62 -16.41
N VAL A 22 5.63 -9.65 -15.71
CA VAL A 22 4.45 -8.83 -16.03
C VAL A 22 3.96 -8.27 -14.71
N GLU A 23 3.82 -6.95 -14.66
CA GLU A 23 3.33 -6.10 -13.55
C GLU A 23 1.99 -6.57 -12.95
N ARG A 24 1.96 -7.73 -12.31
CA ARG A 24 0.84 -8.14 -11.48
C ARG A 24 1.07 -7.55 -10.10
N ARG A 25 0.12 -6.71 -9.69
CA ARG A 25 -0.05 -6.21 -8.33
C ARG A 25 0.32 -7.30 -7.32
N ALA A 26 1.31 -7.02 -6.46
CA ALA A 26 1.72 -7.95 -5.42
C ALA A 26 0.48 -8.39 -4.62
N VAL A 27 0.25 -9.70 -4.52
CA VAL A 27 -0.89 -10.23 -3.77
C VAL A 27 -0.60 -10.05 -2.29
N ARG A 28 -1.37 -9.20 -1.62
CA ARG A 28 -1.30 -9.01 -0.17
C ARG A 28 -2.18 -10.04 0.53
N LEU A 29 -1.59 -10.88 1.37
CA LEU A 29 -2.34 -11.78 2.24
C LEU A 29 -2.87 -11.04 3.47
N LEU A 30 -3.96 -11.57 4.03
CA LEU A 30 -4.62 -11.04 5.24
C LEU A 30 -4.91 -9.53 5.15
N SER A 31 -5.15 -9.02 3.94
CA SER A 31 -5.23 -7.58 3.73
C SER A 31 -6.55 -7.00 4.23
N ARG A 32 -6.47 -5.74 4.68
CA ARG A 32 -7.62 -4.90 5.02
C ARG A 32 -7.60 -3.67 4.12
N ARG A 33 -8.70 -3.46 3.40
CA ARG A 33 -8.88 -2.33 2.48
C ARG A 33 -9.93 -1.36 3.01
N TYR A 34 -9.55 -0.09 3.06
CA TYR A 34 -10.39 1.04 3.44
C TYR A 34 -10.69 1.90 2.21
N THR A 35 -11.96 2.07 1.88
CA THR A 35 -12.38 2.94 0.77
C THR A 35 -12.29 4.40 1.18
N LEU A 36 -11.54 5.20 0.44
CA LEU A 36 -11.37 6.64 0.71
C LEU A 36 -12.41 7.51 -0.03
N THR A 37 -13.02 6.97 -1.09
CA THR A 37 -14.14 7.61 -1.81
C THR A 37 -15.38 6.74 -1.74
N ALA A 38 -16.57 7.36 -1.86
CA ALA A 38 -17.84 6.63 -1.92
C ALA A 38 -17.88 5.62 -3.08
N THR A 39 -17.20 5.94 -4.18
CA THR A 39 -17.05 5.07 -5.36
C THR A 39 -15.99 3.99 -5.20
N GLY A 40 -15.21 3.97 -4.12
CA GLY A 40 -14.08 3.07 -3.95
C GLY A 40 -12.90 3.31 -4.91
N TYR A 41 -12.92 4.43 -5.65
CA TYR A 41 -11.90 4.81 -6.63
C TYR A 41 -10.51 4.98 -6.02
N LYS A 42 -10.45 5.45 -4.78
CA LYS A 42 -9.21 5.51 -3.99
C LYS A 42 -9.38 4.69 -2.73
N PHE A 43 -8.29 4.04 -2.33
CA PHE A 43 -8.30 3.15 -1.18
C PHE A 43 -6.96 3.17 -0.47
N LEU A 44 -6.99 2.89 0.82
CA LEU A 44 -5.83 2.56 1.62
C LEU A 44 -5.92 1.08 1.97
N GLU A 45 -4.91 0.31 1.63
CA GLU A 45 -4.85 -1.13 1.90
C GLU A 45 -3.62 -1.44 2.74
N ILE A 46 -3.77 -2.27 3.75
CA ILE A 46 -2.67 -2.80 4.55
C ILE A 46 -2.73 -4.32 4.46
N GLY A 47 -1.60 -4.98 4.27
CA GLY A 47 -1.54 -6.42 4.17
C GLY A 47 -0.11 -6.95 4.12
N ILE A 48 0.02 -8.27 4.06
CA ILE A 48 1.32 -8.94 4.07
C ILE A 48 1.72 -9.24 2.64
N ASN A 49 2.80 -8.60 2.18
CA ASN A 49 3.48 -8.97 0.96
C ASN A 49 4.32 -10.22 1.25
N VAL A 50 4.09 -11.28 0.47
CA VAL A 50 4.69 -12.59 0.71
C VAL A 50 5.93 -12.75 -0.15
N GLY A 51 7.05 -13.03 0.50
CA GLY A 51 8.32 -13.32 -0.15
C GLY A 51 9.34 -13.77 0.90
N PRO A 52 10.58 -14.08 0.51
CA PRO A 52 11.67 -14.24 1.46
C PRO A 52 12.46 -12.91 1.58
N PRO A 53 12.29 -12.10 2.64
CA PRO A 53 11.33 -12.21 3.75
C PRO A 53 9.96 -11.57 3.45
N SER A 54 8.90 -12.03 4.12
CA SER A 54 7.58 -11.41 4.02
C SER A 54 7.55 -10.17 4.89
N TYR A 55 6.71 -9.19 4.53
CA TYR A 55 6.60 -7.96 5.29
C TYR A 55 5.20 -7.35 5.18
N VAL A 56 4.84 -6.56 6.19
CA VAL A 56 3.60 -5.77 6.16
C VAL A 56 3.87 -4.49 5.37
N GLU A 57 2.99 -4.17 4.42
CA GLU A 57 3.04 -2.92 3.68
C GLU A 57 1.71 -2.20 3.68
N ILE A 58 1.78 -0.87 3.59
CA ILE A 58 0.65 0.03 3.45
C ILE A 58 0.66 0.54 2.01
N ALA A 59 -0.46 0.43 1.31
CA ALA A 59 -0.61 0.83 -0.08
C ALA A 59 -1.75 1.83 -0.22
N LEU A 60 -1.43 3.02 -0.71
CA LEU A 60 -2.41 3.98 -1.18
C LEU A 60 -2.62 3.77 -2.67
N GLY A 61 -3.78 3.24 -3.04
CA GLY A 61 -4.08 2.89 -4.42
C GLY A 61 -5.25 3.65 -5.02
N ASP A 62 -5.35 3.54 -6.34
CA ASP A 62 -6.56 3.91 -7.08
C ASP A 62 -7.03 2.81 -8.05
N HIS A 63 -8.23 2.98 -8.59
CA HIS A 63 -8.84 2.04 -9.52
C HIS A 63 -8.08 1.86 -10.86
N ARG A 64 -7.05 2.67 -11.15
CA ARG A 64 -6.19 2.49 -12.35
C ARG A 64 -5.07 1.47 -12.11
N GLY A 65 -5.03 0.87 -10.91
CA GLY A 65 -3.97 -0.05 -10.51
C GLY A 65 -2.68 0.62 -10.06
N GLN A 66 -2.67 1.95 -9.94
CA GLN A 66 -1.53 2.67 -9.36
C GLN A 66 -1.57 2.53 -7.84
N GLU A 67 -0.47 2.07 -7.25
CA GLU A 67 -0.31 1.93 -5.81
C GLU A 67 0.98 2.58 -5.34
N LEU A 68 0.83 3.54 -4.44
CA LEU A 68 1.94 4.15 -3.73
C LEU A 68 2.15 3.37 -2.43
N ILE A 69 3.25 2.63 -2.37
CA ILE A 69 3.63 1.82 -1.21
C ILE A 69 4.32 2.69 -0.18
N LEU A 70 3.95 2.51 1.08
CA LEU A 70 4.44 3.24 2.24
C LEU A 70 4.95 2.23 3.28
N SER A 71 6.14 2.51 3.82
CA SER A 71 6.54 1.90 5.09
C SER A 71 5.70 2.48 6.23
N LEU A 72 5.63 1.77 7.36
CA LEU A 72 4.99 2.32 8.57
C LEU A 72 5.63 3.66 8.99
N GLU A 73 6.95 3.75 8.90
CA GLU A 73 7.70 4.99 9.18
C GLU A 73 7.25 6.14 8.27
N THR A 74 7.13 5.89 6.96
CA THR A 74 6.69 6.92 6.00
C THR A 74 5.24 7.33 6.27
N TRP A 75 4.37 6.38 6.61
CA TRP A 75 3.00 6.65 7.01
C TRP A 75 2.93 7.54 8.26
N LYS A 76 3.69 7.21 9.31
CA LYS A 76 3.74 7.99 10.54
C LYS A 76 4.30 9.39 10.34
N GLY A 77 5.40 9.52 9.62
CA GLY A 77 5.93 10.83 9.28
C GLY A 77 4.93 11.67 8.47
N LEU A 78 4.14 11.04 7.58
CA LEU A 78 3.11 11.75 6.81
C LEU A 78 1.97 12.24 7.71
N TYR A 79 1.53 11.41 8.66
CA TYR A 79 0.51 11.77 9.64
C TYR A 79 0.97 12.87 10.61
N GLU A 80 2.22 12.85 11.05
CA GLU A 80 2.82 13.91 11.87
C GLU A 80 2.85 15.25 11.12
N GLN A 81 3.13 15.23 9.82
CA GLN A 81 3.12 16.40 8.95
C GLN A 81 1.71 16.93 8.59
N ARG A 82 0.61 16.30 9.05
CA ARG A 82 -0.77 16.67 8.67
C ARG A 82 -1.07 18.16 8.82
N TRP A 83 -0.61 18.79 9.89
CA TRP A 83 -0.84 20.23 10.12
C TRP A 83 -0.07 21.10 9.14
N ASN A 84 1.15 20.72 8.79
CA ASN A 84 1.94 21.41 7.77
C ASN A 84 1.33 21.24 6.39
N ILE A 85 0.76 20.07 6.07
CA ILE A 85 0.04 19.84 4.82
C ILE A 85 -1.22 20.71 4.74
N TYR A 86 -1.96 20.88 5.84
CA TYR A 86 -3.10 21.79 5.88
C TYR A 86 -2.70 23.26 5.73
N LYS A 87 -1.55 23.68 6.30
CA LYS A 87 -0.99 25.02 6.04
C LYS A 87 -0.59 25.18 4.58
N LEU A 88 0.03 24.16 3.99
CA LEU A 88 0.42 24.14 2.58
C LEU A 88 -0.80 24.27 1.65
N LEU A 89 -1.92 23.61 1.99
CA LEU A 89 -3.20 23.75 1.27
C LEU A 89 -3.78 25.17 1.34
N ARG A 90 -3.50 25.91 2.41
CA ARG A 90 -3.95 27.30 2.60
C ARG A 90 -2.98 28.34 2.01
N ASN A 91 -1.88 27.90 1.39
CA ASN A 91 -0.76 28.75 0.98
C ASN A 91 -0.09 29.51 2.16
N ASP A 92 -0.24 28.99 3.38
CA ASP A 92 0.34 29.55 4.61
C ASP A 92 1.64 28.83 5.03
N TYR A 93 2.20 28.01 4.15
CA TYR A 93 3.43 27.26 4.40
C TYR A 93 4.60 27.86 3.63
N LYS A 94 5.76 27.96 4.27
CA LYS A 94 6.92 28.70 3.73
C LYS A 94 7.51 28.03 2.48
N ASP A 95 7.44 26.70 2.41
CA ASP A 95 7.95 25.92 1.29
C ASP A 95 6.83 25.47 0.35
N ASN A 96 7.20 25.08 -0.87
CA ASN A 96 6.24 24.61 -1.89
C ASN A 96 5.93 23.10 -1.81
N PHE A 97 6.61 22.38 -0.92
CA PHE A 97 6.45 20.93 -0.76
C PHE A 97 6.84 20.50 0.65
N ILE A 98 6.38 19.31 1.04
CA ILE A 98 6.80 18.62 2.28
C ILE A 98 7.44 17.30 1.89
N SER A 99 8.56 16.96 2.52
CA SER A 99 9.24 15.67 2.32
C SER A 99 9.08 14.81 3.56
N VAL A 100 8.78 13.53 3.36
CA VAL A 100 8.67 12.52 4.42
C VAL A 100 9.35 11.25 3.91
N GLY A 101 10.60 11.02 4.34
CA GLY A 101 11.42 9.94 3.78
C GLY A 101 11.43 9.99 2.23
N PRO A 102 11.03 8.91 1.53
CA PRO A 102 10.98 8.87 0.06
C PRO A 102 9.73 9.52 -0.55
N LEU A 103 8.82 10.06 0.27
CA LEU A 103 7.55 10.66 -0.14
C LEU A 103 7.67 12.18 -0.24
N THR A 104 7.24 12.73 -1.38
CA THR A 104 7.06 14.17 -1.56
C THR A 104 5.59 14.52 -1.64
N VAL A 105 5.15 15.48 -0.84
CA VAL A 105 3.81 16.08 -0.84
C VAL A 105 3.86 17.43 -1.53
N ARG A 106 3.02 17.65 -2.54
CA ARG A 106 2.88 18.93 -3.27
C ARG A 106 1.43 19.27 -3.48
N ILE A 107 1.15 20.56 -3.63
CA ILE A 107 -0.17 21.04 -4.04
C ILE A 107 -0.19 21.22 -5.56
N CYS A 108 -1.29 20.87 -6.20
CA CYS A 108 -1.50 20.99 -7.63
C CYS A 108 -2.89 21.53 -7.91
N LEU A 109 -2.99 22.41 -8.91
CA LEU A 109 -4.27 22.91 -9.42
C LEU A 109 -4.62 22.14 -10.68
N MET A 110 -5.85 21.63 -10.76
CA MET A 110 -6.40 20.99 -11.96
C MET A 110 -7.85 21.45 -12.10
N ASN A 111 -8.16 22.16 -13.19
CA ASN A 111 -9.49 22.70 -13.46
C ASN A 111 -10.06 23.48 -12.26
N ASP A 112 -9.28 24.43 -11.73
CA ASP A 112 -9.61 25.27 -10.56
C ASP A 112 -9.86 24.51 -9.24
N VAL A 113 -9.59 23.21 -9.22
CA VAL A 113 -9.66 22.39 -8.00
C VAL A 113 -8.25 22.14 -7.48
N THR A 114 -8.08 22.34 -6.17
CA THR A 114 -6.83 22.08 -5.45
C THR A 114 -6.73 20.61 -5.06
N PHE A 115 -5.61 19.98 -5.44
CA PHE A 115 -5.27 18.60 -5.13
C PHE A 115 -3.97 18.53 -4.34
N VAL A 116 -3.94 17.58 -3.41
CA VAL A 116 -2.71 17.09 -2.77
C VAL A 116 -2.16 15.96 -3.63
N ARG A 117 -0.93 16.13 -4.10
CA ARG A 117 -0.18 15.14 -4.85
C ARG A 117 0.87 14.51 -3.93
N LEU A 118 0.69 13.23 -3.66
CA LEU A 118 1.67 12.36 -3.02
C LEU A 118 2.49 11.68 -4.13
N LYS A 119 3.82 11.80 -4.08
CA LYS A 119 4.71 11.21 -5.08
C LYS A 119 5.85 10.49 -4.39
N SER A 120 6.11 9.25 -4.80
CA SER A 120 7.34 8.53 -4.48
C SER A 120 7.84 7.84 -5.74
N LEU A 121 9.13 8.03 -6.06
CA LEU A 121 9.76 7.51 -7.29
C LEU A 121 8.91 7.86 -8.53
N ASN A 122 8.45 6.83 -9.26
CA ASN A 122 7.65 6.93 -10.49
C ASN A 122 6.15 6.85 -10.25
N VAL A 123 5.71 6.65 -9.00
CA VAL A 123 4.28 6.54 -8.65
C VAL A 123 3.81 7.84 -8.01
N ARG A 124 2.59 8.25 -8.38
CA ARG A 124 1.93 9.41 -7.78
C ARG A 124 0.46 9.12 -7.56
N VAL A 125 -0.08 9.63 -6.46
CA VAL A 125 -1.51 9.65 -6.19
C VAL A 125 -1.91 11.08 -5.90
N THR A 126 -2.96 11.54 -6.58
CA THR A 126 -3.60 12.84 -6.30
C THR A 126 -4.90 12.64 -5.55
N MET A 127 -5.25 13.54 -4.65
CA MET A 127 -6.53 13.53 -3.94
C MET A 127 -6.91 14.93 -3.49
N ILE A 128 -8.21 15.18 -3.30
CA ILE A 128 -8.69 16.42 -2.70
C ILE A 128 -8.53 16.38 -1.17
N GLU A 129 -8.57 17.54 -0.53
CA GLU A 129 -8.38 17.67 0.93
C GLU A 129 -9.31 16.77 1.74
N SER A 130 -10.58 16.64 1.36
CA SER A 130 -11.55 15.80 2.09
C SER A 130 -11.19 14.31 2.05
N ILE A 131 -10.59 13.82 0.97
CA ILE A 131 -10.09 12.43 0.86
C ILE A 131 -8.83 12.28 1.71
N LEU A 132 -7.94 13.26 1.71
CA LEU A 132 -6.75 13.26 2.57
C LEU A 132 -7.12 13.20 4.06
N ARG A 133 -8.13 13.98 4.47
CA ARG A 133 -8.66 13.96 5.85
C ARG A 133 -9.15 12.56 6.23
N ARG A 134 -10.01 11.96 5.40
CA ARG A 134 -10.47 10.57 5.60
C ARG A 134 -9.34 9.56 5.69
N MET A 135 -8.27 9.78 4.91
CA MET A 135 -7.09 8.93 4.98
C MET A 135 -6.41 9.06 6.35
N PHE A 136 -6.24 10.27 6.87
CA PHE A 136 -5.64 10.49 8.20
C PHE A 136 -6.52 10.05 9.36
N ASP A 137 -7.86 10.08 9.22
CA ASP A 137 -8.78 9.56 10.23
C ASP A 137 -8.60 8.04 10.47
N LEU A 138 -7.90 7.34 9.57
CA LEU A 138 -7.60 5.91 9.68
C LEU A 138 -6.30 5.62 10.45
N ASP A 139 -5.55 6.60 10.95
CA ASP A 139 -4.22 6.37 11.57
C ASP A 139 -4.23 5.31 12.67
N GLU A 140 -5.15 5.42 13.63
CA GLU A 140 -5.28 4.43 14.72
C GLU A 140 -5.68 3.04 14.19
N CYS A 141 -6.54 2.99 13.18
CA CYS A 141 -6.92 1.73 12.53
C CYS A 141 -5.73 1.07 11.82
N ILE A 142 -4.86 1.88 11.21
CA ILE A 142 -3.64 1.41 10.55
C ILE A 142 -2.68 0.82 11.57
N ASP A 143 -2.43 1.49 12.70
CA ASP A 143 -1.55 0.98 13.76
C ASP A 143 -2.01 -0.38 14.28
N VAL A 144 -3.27 -0.46 14.71
CA VAL A 144 -3.84 -1.68 15.26
C VAL A 144 -3.80 -2.82 14.23
N THR A 145 -4.04 -2.51 12.95
CA THR A 145 -3.98 -3.53 11.90
C THR A 145 -2.53 -3.94 11.61
N PHE A 146 -1.60 -3.01 11.57
CA PHE A 146 -0.18 -3.27 11.34
C PHE A 146 0.38 -4.20 12.41
N ASP A 147 0.18 -3.85 13.69
CA ASP A 147 0.64 -4.65 14.83
C ASP A 147 0.07 -6.06 14.84
N ARG A 148 -1.20 -6.22 14.41
CA ARG A 148 -1.83 -7.53 14.25
C ARG A 148 -1.18 -8.34 13.14
N LEU A 149 -0.90 -7.72 12.00
CA LEU A 149 -0.32 -8.41 10.83
C LEU A 149 1.14 -8.81 11.05
N VAL A 150 1.94 -7.97 11.71
CA VAL A 150 3.34 -8.28 12.03
C VAL A 150 3.45 -9.60 12.79
N ARG A 151 2.54 -9.88 13.72
CA ARG A 151 2.51 -11.15 14.48
C ARG A 151 2.29 -12.40 13.63
N PHE A 152 1.79 -12.25 12.40
CA PHE A 152 1.58 -13.36 11.47
C PHE A 152 2.73 -13.54 10.47
N VAL A 153 3.67 -12.60 10.37
CA VAL A 153 4.75 -12.63 9.37
C VAL A 153 5.58 -13.90 9.49
N ASP A 154 6.12 -14.22 10.67
CA ASP A 154 6.95 -15.42 10.87
C ASP A 154 6.21 -16.73 10.53
N THR A 155 4.91 -16.79 10.83
CA THR A 155 4.07 -17.94 10.50
C THR A 155 3.87 -18.06 9.00
N ILE A 156 3.69 -16.94 8.31
CA ILE A 156 3.57 -16.90 6.85
C ILE A 156 4.90 -17.28 6.19
N ASP A 157 6.03 -16.76 6.67
CA ASP A 157 7.36 -17.10 6.15
C ASP A 157 7.68 -18.58 6.30
N THR A 158 7.37 -19.16 7.45
CA THR A 158 7.54 -20.61 7.70
C THR A 158 6.70 -21.43 6.71
N LYS A 159 5.43 -21.05 6.51
CA LYS A 159 4.54 -21.73 5.57
C LYS A 159 5.00 -21.55 4.13
N TYR A 160 5.35 -20.33 3.73
CA TYR A 160 5.83 -19.99 2.40
C TYR A 160 7.09 -20.77 2.05
N THR A 161 8.06 -20.82 2.96
CA THR A 161 9.29 -21.61 2.80
C THR A 161 8.98 -23.09 2.63
N ARG A 162 8.08 -23.66 3.45
CA ARG A 162 7.66 -25.06 3.32
C ARG A 162 7.00 -25.35 1.97
N PHE A 163 6.09 -24.48 1.52
CA PHE A 163 5.44 -24.65 0.21
C PHE A 163 6.44 -24.54 -0.94
N SER A 164 7.38 -23.58 -0.86
CA SER A 164 8.44 -23.40 -1.85
C SER A 164 9.33 -24.64 -1.95
N ASN A 165 9.72 -25.22 -0.82
CA ASN A 165 10.53 -26.45 -0.77
C ASN A 165 9.80 -27.67 -1.33
N ILE A 166 8.48 -27.78 -1.15
CA ILE A 166 7.71 -28.90 -1.72
C ILE A 166 7.67 -28.78 -3.25
N ALA A 167 7.45 -27.58 -3.75
CA ALA A 167 7.31 -27.37 -5.18
C ALA A 167 8.63 -27.36 -5.96
N SER A 168 9.77 -27.16 -5.29
CA SER A 168 11.08 -27.32 -5.92
C SER A 168 11.47 -28.79 -6.15
N VAL A 169 10.73 -29.73 -5.55
CA VAL A 169 10.95 -31.18 -5.68
C VAL A 169 10.03 -31.82 -6.74
N VAL A 170 9.02 -31.10 -7.21
CA VAL A 170 8.06 -31.53 -8.26
C VAL A 170 8.47 -30.96 -9.61
#